data_AF-A0A4R7K8B4-F1
#
_entry.id   AF-A0A4R7K8B4-F1
#
_cell.length_a   1.000
_cell.length_b   1.000
_cell.length_c   1.000
_cell.angle_alpha   90.00
_cell.angle_beta   90.00
_cell.angle_gamma   90.00
#
_symmetry.space_group_name_H-M   'P 1'
#
loop_
_entity.id
_entity.type
_entity.pdbx_description
1 polymer ?
#
loop_
_entity_poly.entity_id
_entity_poly.type
_entity_poly.pdbx_seq_one_letter_code
_entity_poly.pdbx_strand_id
1 'polypeptide(L)'
;MQIIRERKFAGIGILISLIVVGLLYYTNAMVGFPDDHLTEFDRFYKEVIFPIFMTINILFLIVFSTLFFLKKKAGYLLILQLLVLILYTVVDYYFSINLENGQGG
;
A
#
# COMPACT_ATOMS: atom_id res chain seq x y z
N MET A 1 10.59 29.76 8.04
CA MET A 1 10.72 28.43 8.70
C MET A 1 9.52 27.49 8.46
N GLN A 2 8.30 28.01 8.20
CA GLN A 2 7.09 27.21 7.99
C GLN A 2 7.08 26.39 6.69
N ILE A 3 7.57 26.98 5.57
CA ILE A 3 7.63 26.33 4.25
C ILE A 3 8.50 25.05 4.26
N ILE A 4 9.61 25.06 4.99
CA ILE A 4 10.51 23.89 5.10
C ILE A 4 9.82 22.74 5.84
N ARG A 5 9.05 23.05 6.88
CA ARG A 5 8.34 22.07 7.70
C ARG A 5 7.25 21.35 6.90
N GLU A 6 6.57 22.07 6.00
CA GLU A 6 5.50 21.51 5.17
C GLU A 6 6.02 20.57 4.07
N ARG A 7 7.16 20.90 3.46
CA ARG A 7 7.81 20.04 2.46
C ARG A 7 8.33 18.74 3.04
N LYS A 8 8.73 18.74 4.32
CA LYS A 8 9.22 17.54 5.02
C LYS A 8 8.15 16.43 5.01
N PHE A 9 6.89 16.77 5.29
CA PHE A 9 5.81 15.78 5.32
C PHE A 9 5.50 15.21 3.94
N ALA A 10 5.51 16.05 2.90
CA ALA A 10 5.32 15.59 1.53
C ALA A 10 6.46 14.65 1.08
N GLY A 11 7.71 15.01 1.40
CA GLY A 11 8.87 14.16 1.13
C GLY A 11 8.82 12.82 1.88
N ILE A 12 8.39 12.81 3.14
CA ILE A 12 8.16 11.58 3.90
C ILE A 12 7.07 10.73 3.24
N GLY A 13 5.95 11.34 2.82
CA GLY A 13 4.87 10.64 2.12
C GLY A 13 5.33 9.99 0.81
N ILE A 14 6.14 10.70 0.01
CA ILE A 14 6.77 10.14 -1.20
C ILE A 14 7.62 8.91 -0.85
N LEU A 15 8.49 9.03 0.16
CA LEU A 15 9.36 7.93 0.58
C LEU A 15 8.55 6.71 1.05
N ILE A 16 7.53 6.92 1.88
CA ILE A 16 6.63 5.84 2.33
C ILE A 16 5.94 5.19 1.14
N SER A 17 5.38 5.98 0.21
CA SER A 17 4.72 5.45 -0.98
C SER A 17 5.66 4.59 -1.82
N LEU A 18 6.92 5.01 -2.02
CA LEU A 18 7.91 4.22 -2.77
C LEU A 18 8.25 2.90 -2.06
N ILE A 19 8.42 2.92 -0.74
CA ILE A 19 8.65 1.69 0.05
C ILE A 19 7.45 0.75 -0.07
N VAL A 20 6.22 1.28 0.06
CA VAL A 20 4.98 0.49 -0.05
C VAL A 20 4.81 -0.10 -1.45
N VAL A 21 5.11 0.65 -2.53
CA VAL A 21 5.12 0.10 -3.90
C VAL A 21 6.09 -1.08 -3.99
N GLY A 22 7.32 -0.91 -3.49
CA GLY A 22 8.33 -1.97 -3.51
C GLY A 22 7.89 -3.23 -2.76
N LEU A 23 7.31 -3.04 -1.57
CA LEU A 23 6.80 -4.15 -0.75
C LEU A 23 5.63 -4.87 -1.42
N LEU A 24 4.60 -4.14 -1.89
CA LEU A 24 3.45 -4.74 -2.57
C LEU A 24 3.88 -5.50 -3.83
N TYR A 25 4.77 -4.93 -4.63
CA TYR A 25 5.28 -5.58 -5.83
C TYR A 25 6.08 -6.85 -5.50
N TYR A 26 6.96 -6.78 -4.49
CA TYR A 26 7.73 -7.93 -4.02
C TYR A 26 6.82 -9.05 -3.53
N THR A 27 5.84 -8.75 -2.68
CA THR A 27 4.88 -9.74 -2.18
C THR A 27 4.12 -10.39 -3.33
N ASN A 28 3.56 -9.59 -4.24
CA ASN A 28 2.83 -10.10 -5.40
C ASN A 28 3.70 -10.97 -6.33
N ALA A 29 4.99 -10.66 -6.47
CA ALA A 29 5.93 -11.46 -7.25
C ALA A 29 6.28 -12.81 -6.59
N MET A 30 6.14 -12.92 -5.27
CA MET A 30 6.41 -14.14 -4.52
C MET A 30 5.19 -15.06 -4.40
N VAL A 31 3.98 -14.55 -4.67
CA VAL A 31 2.75 -15.34 -4.64
C VAL A 31 2.78 -16.42 -5.72
N GLY A 32 2.68 -17.70 -5.31
CA GLY A 32 2.79 -18.87 -6.18
C GLY A 32 4.22 -19.26 -6.55
N PHE A 33 5.26 -18.63 -6.01
CA PHE A 33 6.62 -19.08 -6.28
C PHE A 33 7.00 -20.27 -5.39
N PRO A 34 7.68 -21.33 -5.91
CA PRO A 34 8.18 -21.51 -7.27
C PRO A 34 7.29 -22.35 -8.21
N ASP A 35 6.27 -23.02 -7.69
CA ASP A 35 5.50 -24.09 -8.37
C ASP A 35 4.16 -23.64 -8.97
N ASP A 36 3.83 -22.35 -8.83
CA ASP A 36 2.61 -21.67 -9.29
C ASP A 36 1.32 -22.24 -8.67
N HIS A 37 1.42 -22.86 -7.50
CA HIS A 37 0.27 -23.32 -6.74
C HIS A 37 -0.31 -22.17 -5.90
N LEU A 38 -1.47 -21.68 -6.33
CA LEU A 38 -2.16 -20.57 -5.69
C LEU A 38 -3.30 -21.05 -4.80
N THR A 39 -3.25 -20.65 -3.53
CA THR A 39 -4.39 -20.74 -2.63
C THR A 39 -5.55 -19.86 -3.11
N GLU A 40 -6.74 -20.00 -2.50
CA GLU A 40 -7.85 -19.07 -2.76
C GLU A 40 -7.48 -17.65 -2.34
N PHE A 41 -6.79 -17.53 -1.20
CA PHE A 41 -6.27 -16.25 -0.73
C PHE A 41 -5.27 -15.65 -1.72
N ASP A 42 -4.33 -16.43 -2.26
CA ASP A 42 -3.34 -15.96 -3.23
C ASP A 42 -3.96 -15.38 -4.50
N ARG A 43 -5.00 -16.06 -5.02
CA ARG A 43 -5.78 -15.57 -6.16
C ARG A 43 -6.50 -14.28 -5.82
N PHE A 44 -7.18 -14.23 -4.68
CA PHE A 44 -7.86 -13.03 -4.21
C PHE A 44 -6.88 -11.86 -3.98
N TYR A 45 -5.70 -12.15 -3.45
CA TYR A 45 -4.64 -11.16 -3.25
C TYR A 45 -4.18 -10.58 -4.58
N LYS A 46 -3.78 -11.44 -5.54
CA LYS A 46 -3.31 -11.03 -6.87
C LYS A 46 -4.34 -10.23 -7.66
N GLU A 47 -5.59 -10.68 -7.65
CA GLU A 47 -6.65 -10.13 -8.52
C GLU A 47 -7.39 -8.94 -7.90
N VAL A 48 -7.44 -8.84 -6.57
CA VAL A 48 -8.29 -7.86 -5.88
C VAL A 48 -7.47 -6.96 -4.96
N ILE A 49 -6.83 -7.53 -3.93
CA ILE A 49 -6.12 -6.73 -2.92
C ILE A 49 -4.99 -5.93 -3.57
N PHE A 50 -4.06 -6.61 -4.26
CA PHE A 50 -2.90 -5.99 -4.89
C PHE A 50 -3.26 -4.80 -5.80
N PRO A 51 -4.11 -4.94 -6.84
CA PRO A 51 -4.39 -3.82 -7.75
C PRO A 51 -5.10 -2.65 -7.06
N ILE A 52 -6.01 -2.91 -6.10
CA ILE A 52 -6.70 -1.85 -5.35
C ILE A 52 -5.70 -1.05 -4.54
N PHE A 53 -4.89 -1.72 -3.70
CA PHE A 53 -3.96 -1.03 -2.80
C PHE A 53 -2.78 -0.41 -3.55
N MET A 54 -2.31 -1.04 -4.63
CA MET A 54 -1.31 -0.46 -5.52
C MET A 54 -1.83 0.83 -6.17
N THR A 55 -3.05 0.82 -6.70
CA THR A 55 -3.68 2.01 -7.31
C THR A 55 -3.82 3.14 -6.29
N ILE A 56 -4.34 2.85 -5.10
CA ILE A 56 -4.49 3.84 -4.02
C ILE A 56 -3.12 4.41 -3.62
N ASN A 57 -2.09 3.57 -3.47
CA ASN A 57 -0.76 4.05 -3.09
C ASN A 57 -0.08 4.87 -4.21
N ILE A 58 -0.31 4.55 -5.49
CA ILE A 58 0.15 5.37 -6.61
C ILE A 58 -0.54 6.75 -6.58
N LEU A 59 -1.84 6.81 -6.27
CA LEU A 59 -2.53 8.09 -6.09
C LEU A 59 -1.93 8.91 -4.96
N PHE A 60 -1.59 8.30 -3.81
CA PHE A 60 -0.86 8.98 -2.75
C PHE A 60 0.49 9.52 -3.25
N LEU A 61 1.27 8.71 -3.98
CA LEU A 61 2.55 9.14 -4.54
C LEU A 61 2.42 10.37 -5.44
N ILE A 62 1.43 10.37 -6.34
CA ILE A 62 1.15 11.50 -7.24
C ILE A 62 0.76 12.74 -6.43
N VAL A 63 -0.14 12.61 -5.45
CA VAL A 63 -0.60 13.75 -4.66
C VAL A 63 0.54 14.31 -3.79
N PHE A 64 1.33 13.46 -3.11
CA PHE A 64 2.47 13.93 -2.32
C PHE A 64 3.54 14.60 -3.19
N SER A 65 3.84 14.03 -4.36
CA SER A 65 4.75 14.66 -5.34
C SER A 65 4.24 16.03 -5.75
N THR A 66 2.94 16.15 -6.07
CA THR A 66 2.30 17.42 -6.42
C THR A 66 2.39 18.43 -5.28
N LEU A 67 2.05 18.02 -4.05
CA LEU A 67 2.12 18.89 -2.87
C LEU A 67 3.56 19.34 -2.55
N PHE A 68 4.54 18.47 -2.80
CA PHE A 68 5.96 18.79 -2.61
C PHE A 68 6.43 19.91 -3.57
N PHE A 69 6.01 19.86 -4.84
CA PHE A 69 6.32 20.89 -5.84
C PHE A 69 5.52 22.17 -5.62
N LEU A 70 4.22 22.06 -5.29
CA LEU A 70 3.35 23.20 -4.98
C LEU A 70 3.63 23.84 -3.61
N LYS A 71 4.51 23.25 -2.80
CA LYS A 71 4.89 23.73 -1.45
C LYS A 71 3.65 23.89 -0.53
N LYS A 72 2.71 22.95 -0.62
CA LYS A 72 1.48 22.94 0.18
C LYS A 72 1.59 21.95 1.35
N LYS A 73 0.78 22.18 2.39
CA LYS A 73 0.64 21.29 3.56
C LYS A 73 0.23 19.87 3.14
N ALA A 74 0.97 18.87 3.61
CA ALA A 74 0.70 17.45 3.37
C ALA A 74 0.44 16.64 4.66
N GLY A 75 0.45 17.27 5.84
CA GLY A 75 0.35 16.57 7.12
C GLY A 75 -0.92 15.73 7.30
N TYR A 76 -2.10 16.28 6.96
CA TYR A 76 -3.36 15.53 7.03
C TYR A 76 -3.40 14.37 6.04
N LEU A 77 -2.81 14.53 4.86
CA LEU A 77 -2.72 13.47 3.86
C LEU A 77 -1.81 12.33 4.33
N LEU A 78 -0.74 12.65 5.08
CA LEU A 78 0.13 11.65 5.69
C LEU A 78 -0.62 10.81 6.74
N ILE A 79 -1.44 11.44 7.57
CA ILE A 79 -2.29 10.72 8.53
C ILE A 79 -3.28 9.82 7.79
N LEU A 80 -3.91 10.32 6.72
CA LEU A 80 -4.82 9.52 5.90
C LEU A 80 -4.11 8.32 5.26
N GLN A 81 -2.90 8.50 4.72
CA GLN A 81 -2.10 7.41 4.17
C GLN A 81 -1.83 6.33 5.22
N LEU A 82 -1.44 6.71 6.44
CA LEU A 82 -1.21 5.76 7.53
C LEU A 82 -2.48 5.00 7.91
N LEU A 83 -3.63 5.67 7.96
CA LEU A 83 -4.91 5.00 8.21
C LEU A 83 -5.28 4.01 7.11
N VAL A 84 -5.02 4.34 5.85
CA VAL A 84 -5.22 3.43 4.71
C VAL A 84 -4.28 2.23 4.79
N LEU A 85 -3.03 2.41 5.23
CA LEU A 85 -2.10 1.29 5.44
C LEU A 85 -2.52 0.38 6.60
N ILE A 86 -3.07 0.94 7.68
CA ILE A 86 -3.66 0.13 8.76
C ILE A 86 -4.86 -0.66 8.22
N LEU A 87 -5.74 -0.01 7.45
CA LEU A 87 -6.89 -0.68 6.83
C LEU A 87 -6.43 -1.79 5.88
N TYR A 88 -5.38 -1.57 5.09
CA TYR A 88 -4.74 -2.60 4.27
C TYR A 88 -4.36 -3.81 5.10
N THR A 89 -3.59 -3.63 6.18
CA THR A 89 -3.17 -4.73 7.04
C THR A 89 -4.35 -5.48 7.64
N VAL A 90 -5.41 -4.77 8.05
CA VAL A 90 -6.62 -5.40 8.61
C VAL A 90 -7.36 -6.22 7.56
N VAL A 91 -7.54 -5.68 6.35
CA VAL A 91 -8.21 -6.38 5.24
C VAL A 91 -7.42 -7.61 4.82
N ASP A 92 -6.11 -7.45 4.62
CA ASP A 92 -5.19 -8.53 4.25
C ASP A 92 -5.23 -9.67 5.29
N TYR A 93 -5.07 -9.34 6.58
CA TYR A 93 -5.12 -10.31 7.67
C TYR A 93 -6.49 -10.99 7.83
N TYR A 94 -7.59 -10.25 7.65
CA TYR A 94 -8.92 -10.82 7.72
C TYR A 94 -9.13 -11.86 6.61
N PHE A 95 -8.76 -11.52 5.38
CA PHE A 95 -8.93 -12.44 4.26
C PHE A 95 -7.94 -13.60 4.26
N SER A 96 -6.71 -13.43 4.76
CA SER A 96 -5.79 -14.56 4.90
C SER A 96 -6.38 -15.63 5.81
N ILE A 97 -6.86 -15.26 7.00
CA ILE A 97 -7.45 -16.23 7.94
C ILE A 97 -8.71 -16.91 7.39
N ASN A 98 -9.55 -16.19 6.63
CA ASN A 98 -10.83 -16.74 6.18
C ASN A 98 -10.72 -17.50 4.84
N LEU A 99 -9.73 -17.19 3.98
CA LEU A 99 -9.56 -17.82 2.68
C LEU A 99 -8.40 -18.84 2.64
N GLU A 100 -7.41 -18.76 3.54
CA GLU A 100 -6.39 -19.82 3.67
C GLU A 100 -6.97 -21.07 4.36
N ASN A 101 -7.85 -20.89 5.35
CA ASN A 101 -8.45 -22.00 6.10
C ASN A 101 -9.51 -22.80 5.29
N GLY A 102 -9.86 -22.37 4.08
CA GLY A 102 -10.65 -23.16 3.14
C GLY A 102 -9.92 -24.38 2.56
N GLN A 103 -8.60 -24.48 2.79
CA GLN A 103 -7.77 -25.62 2.37
C GLN A 103 -7.50 -26.66 3.47
N GLY A 104 -8.04 -26.44 4.68
CA GLY A 104 -8.05 -27.46 5.73
C GLY A 104 -9.18 -28.45 5.51
N GLY A 105 -8.89 -29.56 4.83
CA GLY A 105 -9.65 -30.80 5.00
C GLY A 105 -9.51 -31.36 6.41
#